data_AF-A0A1G2IV11-F1
#
_entry.id   AF-A0A1G2IV11-F1
#
_cell.length_a   1.000
_cell.length_b   1.000
_cell.length_c   1.000
_cell.angle_alpha   90.00
_cell.angle_beta   90.00
_cell.angle_gamma   90.00
#
_symmetry.space_group_name_H-M   'P 1'
#
loop_
_entity.id
_entity.type
_entity.pdbx_description
1 polymer ?
#
loop_
_entity_poly.entity_id
_entity_poly.type
_entity_poly.pdbx_seq_one_letter_code
_entity_poly.pdbx_strand_id
1 'polypeptide(L)'
;MNKKILFLTVLNILVLPTIAFAQGTGTSSGGFCPMIRNVQAVTYQVGGSIVIIGWVIAGILYLTAGGGSRMEVAKKALIAAVIGTLLIVLAAGASQLVISALNLTGNVPICS
;
A
#
# COMPACT_ATOMS: atom_id res chain seq x y z
N MET A 1 -6.77 10.75 23.33
CA MET A 1 -6.83 11.18 21.91
C MET A 1 -8.10 11.97 21.67
N ASN A 2 -7.98 13.17 21.12
CA ASN A 2 -9.15 13.94 20.68
C ASN A 2 -9.74 13.23 19.46
N LYS A 3 -11.01 12.79 19.53
CA LYS A 3 -11.64 11.91 18.52
C LYS A 3 -11.55 12.48 17.09
N LYS A 4 -11.45 13.81 16.99
CA LYS A 4 -11.29 14.57 15.73
C LYS A 4 -9.97 14.30 15.01
N ILE A 5 -8.87 14.08 15.74
CA ILE A 5 -7.54 13.86 15.15
C ILE A 5 -7.42 12.45 14.57
N LEU A 6 -8.02 11.45 15.24
CA LEU A 6 -8.11 10.08 14.71
C LEU A 6 -8.98 10.04 13.45
N PHE A 7 -10.10 10.77 13.44
CA PHE A 7 -10.96 10.84 12.27
C PHE A 7 -10.25 11.53 11.08
N LEU A 8 -9.52 12.61 11.32
CA LEU A 8 -8.77 13.31 10.27
C LEU A 8 -7.64 12.46 9.69
N THR A 9 -6.95 11.67 10.53
CA THR A 9 -5.91 10.75 10.03
C THR A 9 -6.54 9.66 9.17
N VAL A 10 -7.59 8.96 9.64
CA VAL A 10 -8.30 7.93 8.85
C VAL A 10 -8.92 8.48 7.57
N LEU A 11 -9.46 9.70 7.60
CA LEU A 11 -10.05 10.33 6.42
C LEU A 11 -9.00 10.66 5.36
N ASN A 12 -7.85 11.21 5.75
CA ASN A 12 -6.76 11.47 4.82
C ASN A 12 -6.26 10.18 4.16
N ILE A 13 -6.15 9.10 4.92
CA ILE A 13 -5.73 7.78 4.42
C ILE A 13 -6.66 7.25 3.32
N LEU A 14 -7.96 7.48 3.47
CA LEU A 14 -8.95 7.00 2.51
C LEU A 14 -9.08 7.92 1.29
N VAL A 15 -8.86 9.22 1.47
CA VAL A 15 -9.00 10.23 0.42
C VAL A 15 -7.73 10.38 -0.42
N LEU A 16 -6.52 10.23 0.16
CA LEU A 16 -5.25 10.35 -0.57
C LEU A 16 -5.16 9.46 -1.83
N PRO A 17 -5.59 8.19 -1.78
CA PRO A 17 -5.66 7.37 -2.97
C PRO A 17 -6.57 8.00 -4.03
N THR A 18 -7.79 8.40 -3.67
CA THR A 18 -8.82 8.92 -4.59
C THR A 18 -8.35 10.14 -5.41
N ILE A 19 -7.47 10.97 -4.85
CA ILE A 19 -6.89 12.13 -5.56
C ILE A 19 -5.78 11.71 -6.53
N ALA A 20 -4.97 10.70 -6.19
CA ALA A 20 -4.00 10.13 -7.12
C ALA A 20 -4.70 9.45 -8.31
N PHE A 21 -5.86 8.83 -8.07
CA PHE A 21 -6.72 8.22 -9.09
C PHE A 21 -7.48 9.20 -9.98
N ALA A 22 -7.67 10.45 -9.55
CA ALA A 22 -8.42 11.46 -10.31
C ALA A 22 -7.57 12.14 -11.40
N GLN A 23 -6.29 11.77 -11.56
CA GLN A 23 -5.47 12.25 -12.67
C GLN A 23 -5.95 11.64 -13.99
N GLY A 24 -6.85 12.35 -14.67
CA GLY A 24 -7.16 12.14 -16.07
C GLY A 24 -5.92 12.47 -16.91
N THR A 25 -5.04 11.49 -17.10
CA THR A 25 -3.91 11.62 -18.02
C THR A 25 -4.45 11.64 -19.45
N GLY A 26 -4.61 12.84 -19.99
CA GLY A 26 -4.97 13.12 -21.38
C GLY A 26 -3.90 12.64 -22.37
N THR A 27 -3.82 11.33 -22.58
CA THR A 27 -3.15 10.74 -23.73
C THR A 27 -4.14 9.86 -24.47
N SER A 28 -4.51 10.32 -25.65
CA SER A 28 -5.42 9.67 -26.60
C SER A 28 -4.82 8.39 -27.18
N SER A 29 -4.63 7.37 -26.35
CA SER A 29 -4.47 5.99 -26.82
C SER A 29 -5.44 5.12 -26.05
N GLY A 30 -6.60 4.84 -26.66
CA GLY A 30 -7.66 3.99 -26.13
C GLY A 30 -7.28 2.51 -26.04
N GLY A 31 -6.06 2.20 -25.59
CA GLY A 31 -5.56 0.85 -25.40
C GLY A 31 -5.82 0.35 -23.97
N PHE A 32 -5.93 -0.96 -23.82
CA PHE A 32 -6.08 -1.70 -22.54
C PHE A 32 -4.93 -1.51 -21.53
N CYS A 33 -3.99 -0.68 -21.92
CA CYS A 33 -2.60 -0.84 -21.69
C CYS A 33 -2.18 0.22 -20.64
N PRO A 34 -2.38 1.54 -20.87
CA PRO A 34 -2.25 2.54 -19.82
C PRO A 34 -3.18 2.23 -18.63
N MET A 35 -4.30 1.56 -18.86
CA MET A 35 -5.19 1.08 -17.81
C MET A 35 -4.49 0.08 -16.87
N ILE A 36 -3.80 -0.93 -17.42
CA ILE A 36 -3.05 -1.92 -16.60
C ILE A 36 -1.91 -1.26 -15.84
N ARG A 37 -1.15 -0.34 -16.47
CA ARG A 37 -0.06 0.37 -15.77
C ARG A 37 -0.59 1.24 -14.64
N ASN A 38 -1.69 1.96 -14.87
CA ASN A 38 -2.33 2.77 -13.85
C ASN A 38 -2.86 1.90 -12.70
N VAL A 39 -3.51 0.77 -12.99
CA VAL A 39 -3.99 -0.17 -11.97
C VAL A 39 -2.83 -0.74 -11.15
N GLN A 40 -1.73 -1.13 -11.80
CA GLN A 40 -0.55 -1.65 -11.09
C GLN A 40 0.09 -0.57 -10.20
N ALA A 41 0.33 0.63 -10.74
CA ALA A 41 0.93 1.74 -9.99
C ALA A 41 0.09 2.10 -8.76
N VAL A 42 -1.23 2.11 -8.95
CA VAL A 42 -2.22 2.25 -7.89
C VAL A 42 -2.09 1.19 -6.82
N THR A 43 -2.04 -0.09 -7.20
CA THR A 43 -2.09 -1.18 -6.21
C THR A 43 -0.88 -1.10 -5.30
N TYR A 44 0.28 -0.75 -5.87
CA TYR A 44 1.49 -0.50 -5.09
C TYR A 44 1.41 0.77 -4.24
N GLN A 45 0.87 1.87 -4.77
CA GLN A 45 0.76 3.13 -4.04
C GLN A 45 -0.21 3.03 -2.85
N VAL A 46 -1.38 2.41 -3.06
CA VAL A 46 -2.38 2.18 -2.01
C VAL A 46 -1.86 1.18 -0.99
N GLY A 47 -1.34 0.03 -1.45
CA GLY A 47 -0.74 -0.97 -0.56
C GLY A 47 0.37 -0.38 0.31
N GLY A 48 1.30 0.37 -0.30
CA GLY A 48 2.42 1.01 0.40
C GLY A 48 1.95 2.02 1.44
N SER A 49 0.96 2.86 1.09
CA SER A 49 0.43 3.86 2.03
C SER A 49 -0.20 3.21 3.27
N ILE A 50 -1.03 2.18 3.10
CA ILE A 50 -1.68 1.44 4.19
C ILE A 50 -0.64 0.84 5.15
N VAL A 51 0.46 0.28 4.62
CA VAL A 51 1.53 -0.28 5.45
C VAL A 51 2.23 0.80 6.28
N ILE A 52 2.53 1.96 5.69
CA ILE A 52 3.14 3.08 6.41
C ILE A 52 2.25 3.51 7.58
N ILE A 53 0.96 3.65 7.34
CA ILE A 53 -0.03 4.02 8.35
C ILE A 53 -0.12 2.97 9.46
N GLY A 54 -0.18 1.68 9.08
CA GLY A 54 -0.19 0.58 10.03
C GLY A 54 1.03 0.61 10.94
N TRP A 55 2.20 0.93 10.39
CA TRP A 55 3.45 1.13 11.14
C TRP A 55 3.37 2.31 12.10
N VAL A 56 2.83 3.45 11.67
CA VAL A 56 2.68 4.63 12.53
C VAL A 56 1.72 4.34 13.69
N ILE A 57 0.57 3.72 13.42
CA ILE A 57 -0.42 3.39 14.46
C ILE A 57 0.15 2.34 15.43
N ALA A 58 0.77 1.28 14.92
CA ALA A 58 1.37 0.25 15.76
C ALA A 58 2.53 0.80 16.61
N GLY A 59 3.36 1.68 16.04
CA GLY A 59 4.44 2.36 16.76
C GLY A 59 3.93 3.25 17.89
N ILE A 60 2.92 4.08 17.63
CA ILE A 60 2.30 4.93 18.66
C ILE A 60 1.63 4.06 19.74
N LEU A 61 0.92 3.01 19.35
CA LEU A 61 0.26 2.10 20.29
C LEU A 61 1.26 1.35 21.17
N TYR A 62 2.41 0.97 20.61
CA TYR A 62 3.50 0.33 21.34
C TYR A 62 4.16 1.27 22.35
N LEU A 63 4.49 2.50 21.94
CA LEU A 63 5.09 3.51 22.81
C LEU A 63 4.13 3.97 23.92
N THR A 64 2.84 4.04 23.63
CA THR A 64 1.81 4.45 24.61
C THR A 64 1.32 3.32 25.52
N ALA A 65 1.61 2.05 25.19
CA ALA A 65 1.19 0.91 26.01
C ALA A 65 2.00 0.77 27.30
N GLY A 66 3.20 1.37 27.41
CA GLY A 66 3.90 1.67 28.67
C GLY A 66 3.91 0.58 29.76
N GLY A 67 3.96 -0.72 29.39
CA GLY A 67 3.95 -1.85 30.33
C GLY A 67 2.59 -2.30 30.87
N GLY A 68 1.48 -1.68 30.46
CA GLY A 68 0.13 -2.01 30.94
C GLY A 68 -0.61 -3.10 30.14
N SER A 69 -1.89 -3.33 30.50
CA SER A 69 -2.78 -4.34 29.90
C SER A 69 -3.01 -4.22 28.38
N ARG A 70 -2.60 -3.11 27.76
CA ARG A 70 -2.70 -2.88 26.31
C ARG A 70 -1.47 -3.31 25.51
N MET A 71 -0.43 -3.81 26.19
CA MET A 71 0.78 -4.32 25.55
C MET A 71 0.49 -5.48 24.59
N GLU A 72 -0.47 -6.36 24.93
CA GLU A 72 -0.80 -7.51 24.09
C GLU A 72 -1.48 -7.09 22.77
N VAL A 73 -2.31 -6.05 22.82
CA VAL A 73 -2.95 -5.45 21.63
C VAL A 73 -1.89 -4.73 20.78
N ALA A 74 -0.95 -4.02 21.40
CA ALA A 74 0.15 -3.37 20.70
C ALA A 74 1.06 -4.37 19.96
N LYS A 75 1.37 -5.51 20.58
CA LYS A 75 2.14 -6.58 19.94
C LYS A 75 1.40 -7.17 18.74
N LYS A 76 0.09 -7.45 18.88
CA LYS A 76 -0.74 -7.95 17.77
C LYS A 76 -0.81 -6.95 16.60
N ALA A 77 -0.92 -5.66 16.90
CA ALA A 77 -0.89 -4.60 15.89
C ALA A 77 0.46 -4.51 15.17
N LEU A 78 1.58 -4.64 15.89
CA LEU A 78 2.91 -4.70 15.28
C LEU A 78 3.08 -5.93 14.37
N ILE A 79 2.65 -7.10 14.82
CA ILE A 79 2.72 -8.32 14.00
C ILE A 79 1.89 -8.17 12.73
N ALA A 80 0.69 -7.59 12.82
CA ALA A 80 -0.13 -7.32 11.65
C ALA A 80 0.56 -6.35 10.65
N ALA A 81 1.23 -5.31 11.14
CA ALA A 81 2.00 -4.38 10.29
C ALA A 81 3.19 -5.07 9.60
N VAL A 82 3.89 -5.97 10.31
CA VAL A 82 5.01 -6.75 9.75
C VAL A 82 4.51 -7.72 8.67
N ILE A 83 3.41 -8.43 8.90
CA ILE A 83 2.80 -9.33 7.92
C ILE A 83 2.37 -8.54 6.66
N GLY A 84 1.76 -7.37 6.84
CA GLY A 84 1.39 -6.50 5.72
C GLY A 84 2.60 -6.06 4.89
N THR A 85 3.72 -5.74 5.55
CA THR A 85 4.96 -5.37 4.86
C THR A 85 5.53 -6.55 4.07
N LEU A 86 5.55 -7.75 4.68
CA LEU A 86 6.00 -8.99 4.03
C LEU A 86 5.18 -9.33 2.78
N LEU A 87 3.85 -9.15 2.84
CA LEU A 87 2.97 -9.41 1.70
C LEU A 87 3.29 -8.51 0.49
N ILE A 88 3.59 -7.23 0.72
CA ILE A 88 3.96 -6.31 -0.36
C ILE A 88 5.30 -6.72 -0.99
N VAL A 89 6.28 -7.08 -0.16
CA VAL A 89 7.60 -7.53 -0.64
C VAL A 89 7.47 -8.84 -1.44
N LEU A 90 6.65 -9.78 -0.96
CA LEU A 90 6.36 -11.02 -1.68
C LEU A 90 5.61 -10.76 -2.99
N ALA A 91 4.67 -9.82 -3.03
CA ALA A 91 3.98 -9.44 -4.27
C ALA A 91 4.94 -8.85 -5.31
N ALA A 92 5.90 -8.02 -4.88
CA ALA A 92 6.96 -7.48 -5.73
C ALA A 92 7.90 -8.59 -6.25
N GLY A 93 8.27 -9.56 -5.40
CA GLY A 93 9.09 -10.71 -5.80
C GLY A 93 8.35 -11.65 -6.76
N ALA A 94 7.07 -11.92 -6.50
CA ALA A 94 6.24 -12.78 -7.34
C ALA A 94 6.04 -12.19 -8.75
N SER A 95 5.90 -10.86 -8.87
CA SER A 95 5.81 -10.22 -10.18
C SER A 95 7.08 -10.40 -11.01
N GLN A 96 8.26 -10.36 -10.40
CA GLN A 96 9.53 -10.66 -11.08
C GLN A 96 9.65 -12.14 -11.45
N LEU A 97 9.19 -13.05 -10.59
CA LEU A 97 9.16 -14.49 -10.88
C LEU A 97 8.21 -14.83 -12.03
N VAL A 98 7.06 -14.19 -12.12
CA VAL A 98 6.11 -14.39 -13.24
C VAL A 98 6.72 -13.90 -14.56
N ILE A 99 7.39 -12.74 -14.57
CA ILE A 99 8.09 -12.23 -15.76
C ILE A 99 9.21 -13.19 -16.18
N SER A 100 9.97 -13.70 -15.21
CA SER A 100 11.08 -14.63 -15.44
C SER A 100 10.60 -16.01 -15.92
N ALA A 101 9.52 -16.53 -15.34
CA ALA A 101 8.94 -17.84 -15.67
C ALA A 101 8.24 -17.85 -17.04
N LEU A 102 7.71 -16.70 -17.48
CA LEU A 102 7.10 -16.54 -18.80
C LEU A 102 8.12 -16.16 -19.90
N ASN A 103 9.42 -16.17 -19.58
CA ASN A 103 10.52 -15.86 -20.50
C ASN A 103 10.32 -14.52 -21.24
N LEU A 104 9.74 -13.56 -20.53
CA LEU A 104 9.42 -12.22 -20.99
C LEU A 104 10.67 -11.29 -20.91
N THR A 105 11.87 -11.86 -21.10
CA THR A 105 13.18 -11.19 -21.00
C THR A 105 13.54 -10.40 -22.26
N GLY A 106 12.54 -9.83 -22.92
CA GLY A 106 12.67 -8.84 -23.97
C GLY A 106 11.55 -7.84 -23.74
N ASN A 107 11.92 -6.58 -23.44
CA ASN A 107 11.06 -5.40 -23.32
C ASN A 107 9.57 -5.72 -23.46
N VAL A 108 8.92 -6.21 -22.39
CA VAL A 108 7.47 -6.40 -22.41
C VAL A 108 6.90 -5.01 -22.31
N PRO A 109 6.40 -4.43 -23.41
CA PRO A 109 5.68 -3.19 -23.32
C PRO A 109 4.30 -3.63 -22.88
N ILE A 110 4.13 -3.88 -21.58
CA ILE A 110 2.78 -3.99 -21.05
C ILE A 110 2.05 -2.66 -21.28
N CYS A 111 2.81 -1.57 -21.58
CA CYS A 111 2.73 -0.69 -22.76
C CYS A 111 4.07 -0.01 -23.05
N SER A 112 4.36 0.26 -24.32
CA SER A 112 5.23 1.37 -24.72
C SER A 112 4.48 2.69 -24.53
#